data_AF-A0A6J4V0B7-F1
#
_entry.id   AF-A0A6J4V0B7-F1
#
_cell.length_a   1.000
_cell.length_b   1.000
_cell.length_c   1.000
_cell.angle_alpha   90.00
_cell.angle_beta   90.00
_cell.angle_gamma   90.00
#
_symmetry.space_group_name_H-M   'P 1'
#
loop_
_entity.id
_entity.type
_entity.pdbx_description
1 polymer ?
#
loop_
_entity_poly.entity_id
_entity_poly.type
_entity_poly.pdbx_seq_one_letter_code
_entity_poly.pdbx_strand_id
1 'polypeptide(L)'
;MLLSLQGRYNTIVPCTCVPEEIQSRTDGVGQGRGEMMVDMLDQLRAIGALKQGHFLFSSGRHGDVYLEKFDLLRDPGATSDVCRGFVERFRDQAIDVVVGPTTGGILLAFETARQLRVAAAYAERASDEAAGREFRRGTSFAPEFAAGS
;
A
#
# COMPACT_ATOMS: atom_id res chain seq x y z
N MET A 1 -1.49 -2.04 6.11
CA MET A 1 -1.47 -2.26 7.57
C MET A 1 -0.81 -1.02 8.17
N LEU A 2 -1.46 -0.30 9.09
CA LEU A 2 -0.82 0.81 9.82
C LEU A 2 0.28 0.20 10.70
N LEU A 3 1.52 0.60 10.49
CA LEU A 3 2.63 0.27 11.36
C LEU A 3 3.00 1.56 12.08
N SER A 4 2.64 1.64 13.36
CA SER A 4 3.15 2.68 14.25
C SER A 4 4.65 2.43 14.42
N LEU A 5 5.46 3.15 13.65
CA LEU A 5 6.89 3.20 13.88
C LEU A 5 7.11 3.97 15.18
N GLN A 6 7.25 3.22 16.29
CA GLN A 6 7.83 3.71 17.54
C GLN A 6 7.13 4.99 18.09
N GLY A 7 5.80 5.05 18.05
CA GLY A 7 4.99 5.83 19.00
C GLY A 7 4.82 7.33 18.78
N ARG A 8 5.20 7.94 17.65
CA ARG A 8 5.06 9.41 17.44
C ARG A 8 4.60 9.93 16.08
N TYR A 9 4.51 9.08 15.07
CA TYR A 9 3.94 9.47 13.78
C TYR A 9 2.86 8.47 13.39
N ASN A 10 1.73 8.97 12.92
CA ASN A 10 0.74 8.08 12.33
C ASN A 10 1.13 7.87 10.87
N THR A 11 1.61 6.66 10.57
CA THR A 11 2.19 6.33 9.28
C THR A 11 1.32 5.35 8.55
N ILE A 12 0.95 5.66 7.30
CA ILE A 12 0.44 4.65 6.39
C ILE A 12 1.62 4.04 5.66
N VAL A 13 1.73 2.72 5.74
CA VAL A 13 2.57 1.94 4.84
C VAL A 13 1.65 1.33 3.78
N PRO A 14 1.45 1.98 2.62
CA PRO A 14 0.68 1.39 1.54
C PRO A 14 1.46 0.16 1.08
N CYS A 15 0.85 -0.98 1.44
CA CYS A 15 1.25 -2.34 1.24
C CYS A 15 2.72 -2.61 0.83
N THR A 16 3.54 -3.03 1.78
CA THR A 16 4.82 -3.70 1.52
C THR A 16 4.66 -5.09 0.89
N CYS A 17 3.45 -5.65 0.93
CA CYS A 17 3.15 -7.02 0.60
C CYS A 17 1.78 -7.14 -0.10
N VAL A 18 1.72 -6.94 -1.42
CA VAL A 18 0.63 -7.55 -2.21
C VAL A 18 1.14 -8.87 -2.80
N PRO A 19 1.18 -9.98 -2.02
CA PRO A 19 0.98 -11.28 -2.65
C PRO A 19 -0.29 -11.99 -2.21
N GLU A 20 -1.00 -11.58 -1.16
CA GLU A 20 -2.02 -12.48 -0.59
C GLU A 20 -3.34 -11.79 -0.30
N GLU A 21 -4.40 -12.40 -0.87
CA GLU A 21 -5.82 -12.28 -0.54
C GLU A 21 -6.60 -11.13 -1.19
N ILE A 22 -6.85 -11.27 -2.50
CA ILE A 22 -8.20 -11.03 -3.03
C ILE A 22 -8.93 -12.38 -2.96
N GLN A 23 -9.23 -12.87 -1.76
CA GLN A 23 -9.99 -14.10 -1.59
C GLN A 23 -11.49 -13.79 -1.41
N SER A 24 -12.25 -14.31 -2.37
CA SER A 24 -13.69 -14.59 -2.37
C SER A 24 -14.44 -14.30 -1.07
N ARG A 25 -15.05 -13.12 -0.99
CA ARG A 25 -16.30 -12.90 -0.24
C ARG A 25 -17.29 -12.18 -1.15
N THR A 26 -17.94 -12.94 -2.02
CA THR A 26 -19.17 -12.52 -2.70
C THR A 26 -20.43 -12.79 -1.87
N ASP A 27 -20.29 -13.33 -0.66
CA ASP A 27 -21.45 -13.70 0.15
C ASP A 27 -21.86 -12.55 1.08
N GLY A 28 -22.84 -11.77 0.61
CA GLY A 28 -23.55 -10.77 1.41
C GLY A 28 -23.15 -9.32 1.15
N VAL A 29 -23.43 -8.81 -0.06
CA VAL A 29 -23.27 -7.38 -0.37
C VAL A 29 -24.35 -6.57 0.35
N GLY A 30 -23.98 -5.95 1.46
CA GLY A 30 -24.62 -4.74 1.94
C GLY A 30 -24.35 -3.60 0.94
N GLN A 31 -25.43 -3.03 0.40
CA GLN A 31 -25.42 -1.93 -0.58
C GLN A 31 -24.46 -0.80 -0.16
N GLY A 32 -23.42 -0.53 -0.95
CA GLY A 32 -22.49 0.60 -0.77
C GLY A 32 -21.00 0.25 -0.69
N ARG A 33 -20.60 -0.89 -0.10
CA ARG A 33 -19.19 -1.32 -0.06
C ARG A 33 -18.82 -2.31 -1.17
N GLY A 34 -19.78 -3.07 -1.67
CA GLY A 34 -19.57 -4.04 -2.74
C GLY A 34 -19.34 -3.42 -4.12
N GLU A 35 -20.02 -2.32 -4.43
CA GLU A 35 -19.98 -1.71 -5.77
C GLU A 35 -18.60 -1.11 -6.09
N MET A 36 -17.99 -0.37 -5.15
CA MET A 36 -16.64 0.19 -5.28
C MET A 36 -15.56 -0.90 -5.46
N MET A 37 -15.73 -2.04 -4.78
CA MET A 37 -14.78 -3.15 -4.85
C MET A 37 -14.91 -3.92 -6.18
N VAL A 38 -16.13 -4.08 -6.69
CA VAL A 38 -16.39 -4.69 -8.00
C VAL A 38 -15.81 -3.82 -9.12
N ASP A 39 -16.03 -2.51 -9.06
CA ASP A 39 -15.48 -1.53 -10.02
C ASP A 39 -13.94 -1.56 -10.05
N MET A 40 -13.29 -1.58 -8.89
CA MET A 40 -11.83 -1.66 -8.80
C MET A 40 -11.28 -2.97 -9.40
N LEU A 41 -11.91 -4.12 -9.14
CA LEU A 41 -11.43 -5.40 -9.70
C LEU A 41 -11.59 -5.45 -11.21
N ASP A 42 -12.67 -4.88 -11.76
CA ASP A 42 -12.87 -4.79 -13.20
C ASP A 42 -11.87 -3.86 -13.87
N GLN A 43 -11.55 -2.72 -13.24
CA GLN A 43 -10.49 -1.83 -13.69
C GLN A 43 -9.12 -2.55 -13.70
N LEU A 44 -8.80 -3.30 -12.64
CA LEU A 44 -7.56 -4.08 -12.56
C LEU A 44 -7.49 -5.19 -13.62
N ARG A 45 -8.62 -5.80 -13.98
CA ARG A 45 -8.70 -6.74 -15.11
C ARG A 45 -8.50 -6.03 -16.45
N ALA A 46 -9.13 -4.87 -16.65
CA ALA A 46 -9.07 -4.10 -17.89
C ALA A 46 -7.64 -3.66 -18.24
N ILE A 47 -6.86 -3.24 -17.24
CA ILE A 47 -5.45 -2.87 -17.43
C ILE A 47 -4.50 -4.09 -17.41
N GLY A 48 -5.04 -5.31 -17.28
CA GLY A 48 -4.27 -6.55 -17.23
C GLY A 48 -3.49 -6.77 -15.93
N ALA A 49 -3.69 -5.96 -14.89
CA ALA A 49 -3.01 -6.12 -13.61
C ALA A 49 -3.53 -7.34 -12.82
N LEU A 50 -4.80 -7.73 -13.01
CA LEU A 50 -5.36 -8.92 -12.35
C LEU A 50 -5.16 -10.18 -13.22
N LYS A 51 -4.22 -11.05 -12.85
CA LYS A 51 -3.95 -12.33 -13.52
C LYS A 51 -4.79 -13.44 -12.91
N GLN A 52 -5.27 -14.36 -13.74
CA GLN A 52 -5.98 -15.58 -13.32
C GLN A 52 -5.17 -16.81 -13.72
N GLY A 53 -5.12 -17.82 -12.85
CA GLY A 53 -4.30 -19.01 -13.05
C GLY A 53 -4.18 -19.83 -11.77
N HIS A 54 -3.03 -20.46 -11.55
CA HIS A 54 -2.69 -21.11 -10.28
C HIS A 54 -1.29 -20.66 -9.88
N PHE A 55 -1.20 -19.82 -8.85
CA PHE A 55 0.03 -19.15 -8.45
C PHE A 55 0.51 -19.68 -7.10
N LEU A 56 1.81 -19.97 -6.99
CA LEU A 56 2.51 -20.19 -5.73
C LEU A 56 3.13 -18.87 -5.26
N PHE A 57 2.67 -18.34 -4.13
CA PHE A 57 3.17 -17.11 -3.57
C PHE A 57 4.46 -17.34 -2.77
N SER A 58 5.20 -16.26 -2.51
CA SER A 58 6.45 -16.31 -1.72
C SER A 58 6.26 -16.75 -0.27
N SER A 59 5.02 -16.73 0.22
CA SER A 59 4.60 -17.28 1.52
C SER A 59 4.51 -18.80 1.54
N GLY A 60 4.51 -19.45 0.37
CA GLY A 60 4.17 -20.85 0.19
C GLY A 60 2.66 -21.12 -0.01
N ARG A 61 1.79 -20.10 0.07
CA ARG A 61 0.34 -20.29 -0.21
C ARG A 61 0.06 -20.29 -1.70
N HIS A 62 -1.02 -20.97 -2.08
CA HIS A 62 -1.53 -21.02 -3.43
C HIS A 62 -2.73 -20.09 -3.58
N GLY A 63 -2.93 -19.53 -4.78
CA GLY A 63 -4.12 -18.76 -5.11
C GLY A 63 -4.39 -18.68 -6.60
N ASP A 64 -5.65 -18.46 -6.95
CA ASP A 64 -6.10 -18.48 -8.36
C ASP A 64 -6.00 -17.10 -9.05
N VAL A 65 -5.69 -16.07 -8.26
CA VAL A 65 -5.60 -14.68 -8.70
C VAL A 65 -4.31 -14.07 -8.19
N TYR A 66 -3.63 -13.35 -9.07
CA TYR A 66 -2.41 -12.61 -8.76
C TYR A 66 -2.51 -11.17 -9.26
N LEU A 67 -2.19 -10.20 -8.41
CA LEU A 67 -2.10 -8.80 -8.81
C LEU A 67 -0.67 -8.48 -9.26
N GLU A 68 -0.48 -8.35 -10.58
CA GLU A 68 0.76 -7.83 -11.16
C GLU A 68 0.79 -6.31 -10.98
N LYS A 69 1.34 -5.87 -9.85
CA LYS A 69 1.39 -4.46 -9.49
C LYS A 69 2.14 -3.60 -10.49
N PHE A 70 3.12 -4.13 -11.24
CA PHE A 70 3.84 -3.32 -12.21
C PHE A 70 3.00 -3.01 -13.45
N ASP A 71 2.01 -3.84 -13.78
CA ASP A 71 1.03 -3.52 -14.83
C ASP A 71 0.08 -2.42 -14.34
N LEU A 72 -0.36 -2.45 -13.08
CA LEU A 72 -1.11 -1.34 -12.47
C LEU A 72 -0.30 -0.04 -12.48
N LEU A 73 0.96 -0.08 -12.03
CA LEU A 73 1.81 1.10 -11.89
C LEU A 73 2.18 1.78 -13.22
N ARG A 74 1.95 1.11 -14.36
CA ARG A 74 2.09 1.72 -15.70
C ARG A 74 0.92 2.62 -16.08
N ASP A 75 -0.22 2.51 -15.38
CA ASP A 75 -1.39 3.36 -15.55
C ASP A 75 -1.53 4.29 -14.33
N PRO A 76 -1.10 5.57 -14.44
CA PRO A 76 -1.20 6.53 -13.34
C PRO A 76 -2.65 6.83 -12.94
N GLY A 77 -3.59 6.77 -13.87
CA GLY A 77 -5.02 7.00 -13.60
C GLY A 77 -5.56 5.88 -12.72
N ALA A 78 -5.34 4.64 -13.14
CA ALA A 78 -5.76 3.48 -12.36
C ALA A 78 -5.04 3.40 -11.00
N THR A 79 -3.76 3.74 -10.97
CA THR A 79 -2.99 3.84 -9.72
C THR A 79 -3.59 4.88 -8.78
N SER A 80 -3.95 6.06 -9.28
CA SER A 80 -4.61 7.11 -8.51
C SER A 80 -5.94 6.64 -7.93
N ASP A 81 -6.77 5.93 -8.69
CA ASP A 81 -8.04 5.41 -8.20
C ASP A 81 -7.86 4.34 -7.11
N VAL A 82 -6.88 3.45 -7.26
CA VAL A 82 -6.52 2.50 -6.19
C VAL A 82 -6.05 3.23 -4.94
N CYS A 83 -5.19 4.24 -5.10
CA CYS A 83 -4.71 5.06 -3.99
C CYS A 83 -5.82 5.89 -3.33
N ARG A 84 -6.87 6.29 -4.05
CA ARG A 84 -8.06 6.95 -3.49
C ARG A 84 -8.79 6.04 -2.51
N GLY A 85 -8.88 4.75 -2.81
CA GLY A 85 -9.40 3.75 -1.85
C GLY A 85 -8.58 3.69 -0.56
N PHE A 86 -7.25 3.83 -0.63
CA PHE A 86 -6.42 3.96 0.58
C PHE A 86 -6.72 5.26 1.32
N VAL A 87 -6.77 6.40 0.64
CA VAL A 87 -7.08 7.70 1.26
C VAL A 87 -8.41 7.67 1.99
N GLU A 88 -9.47 7.17 1.35
CA GLU A 88 -10.79 7.04 1.95
C GLU A 88 -10.78 6.15 3.19
N ARG A 89 -9.96 5.09 3.20
CA ARG A 89 -9.83 4.19 4.35
C ARG A 89 -9.19 4.86 5.57
N PHE A 90 -8.35 5.88 5.36
CA PHE A 90 -7.59 6.58 6.39
C PHE A 90 -7.98 8.04 6.59
N ARG A 91 -9.05 8.53 5.92
CA ARG A 91 -9.48 9.94 5.93
C ARG A 91 -9.71 10.53 7.33
N ASP A 92 -10.12 9.70 8.28
CA ASP A 92 -10.44 10.13 9.65
C ASP A 92 -9.25 9.96 10.60
N GLN A 93 -8.06 9.64 10.06
CA GLN A 93 -6.83 9.49 10.81
C GLN A 93 -5.92 10.68 10.50
N ALA A 94 -5.33 11.27 11.53
CA ALA A 94 -4.28 12.27 11.35
C ALA A 94 -3.02 11.54 10.89
N ILE A 95 -2.70 11.57 9.60
CA ILE A 95 -1.50 10.94 9.01
C ILE A 95 -0.46 12.03 8.78
N ASP A 96 0.78 11.78 9.18
CA ASP A 96 1.88 12.75 9.02
C ASP A 96 2.73 12.43 7.78
N VAL A 97 2.90 11.15 7.51
CA VAL A 97 3.76 10.64 6.44
C VAL A 97 3.24 9.31 5.90
N VAL A 98 3.45 9.10 4.60
CA VAL A 98 3.21 7.81 3.93
C VAL A 98 4.54 7.22 3.48
N VAL A 99 4.79 5.96 3.84
CA VAL A 99 6.07 5.30 3.59
C VAL A 99 5.90 4.06 2.72
N GLY A 100 6.59 3.99 1.59
CA GLY A 100 6.58 2.83 0.70
C GLY A 100 7.94 2.16 0.58
N PRO A 101 8.04 0.82 0.52
CA PRO A 101 9.31 0.18 0.22
C PRO A 101 9.71 0.33 -1.26
N THR A 102 11.01 0.33 -1.55
CA THR A 102 11.48 0.10 -2.93
C THR A 102 11.04 -1.29 -3.44
N THR A 103 10.75 -1.47 -4.74
CA THR A 103 10.71 -0.43 -5.80
C THR A 103 9.29 0.08 -6.03
N GLY A 104 8.33 -0.80 -6.29
CA GLY A 104 6.96 -0.39 -6.65
C GLY A 104 6.16 0.27 -5.52
N GLY A 105 6.50 0.01 -4.25
CA GLY A 105 5.81 0.61 -3.11
C GLY A 105 6.01 2.12 -3.00
N ILE A 106 7.10 2.66 -3.55
CA ILE A 106 7.37 4.10 -3.58
C ILE A 106 6.31 4.85 -4.38
N LEU A 107 5.89 4.31 -5.52
CA LEU A 107 4.89 4.95 -6.37
C LEU A 107 3.53 5.02 -5.69
N LEU A 108 3.12 3.95 -5.01
CA LEU A 108 1.89 3.92 -4.22
C LEU A 108 1.98 4.88 -3.03
N ALA A 109 3.11 4.93 -2.34
CA ALA A 109 3.32 5.86 -1.22
C ALA A 109 3.29 7.32 -1.66
N PHE A 110 3.96 7.64 -2.76
CA PHE A 110 3.94 8.98 -3.32
C PHE A 110 2.53 9.40 -3.71
N GLU A 111 1.80 8.57 -4.44
CA GLU A 111 0.44 8.90 -4.90
C GLU A 111 -0.55 9.03 -3.74
N THR A 112 -0.49 8.12 -2.76
CA THR A 112 -1.33 8.21 -1.55
C THR A 112 -0.98 9.44 -0.71
N ALA A 113 0.31 9.76 -0.52
CA ALA A 113 0.74 10.97 0.18
C ALA A 113 0.26 12.24 -0.52
N ARG A 114 0.35 12.28 -1.86
CA ARG A 114 -0.10 13.39 -2.70
C ARG A 114 -1.58 13.67 -2.49
N GLN A 115 -2.41 12.62 -2.47
CA GLN A 115 -3.85 12.75 -2.25
C GLN A 115 -4.18 13.17 -0.80
N LEU A 116 -3.45 12.66 0.19
CA LEU A 116 -3.57 13.06 1.61
C LEU A 116 -2.98 14.44 1.93
N ARG A 117 -2.15 15.00 1.03
CA ARG A 117 -1.38 16.25 1.22
C ARG A 117 -0.40 16.18 2.38
N VAL A 118 0.29 15.05 2.51
CA VAL A 118 1.29 14.78 3.57
C VAL A 118 2.64 14.41 2.94
N ALA A 119 3.67 14.26 3.77
CA ALA A 119 4.98 13.86 3.28
C ALA A 119 4.97 12.41 2.75
N ALA A 120 5.77 12.15 1.71
CA ALA A 120 6.08 10.80 1.26
C ALA A 120 7.52 10.46 1.61
N ALA A 121 7.77 9.21 2.01
CA ALA A 121 9.11 8.68 2.22
C ALA A 121 9.18 7.23 1.73
N TYR A 122 10.40 6.68 1.67
CA TYR A 122 10.60 5.30 1.27
C TYR A 122 11.70 4.59 2.03
N ALA A 123 11.54 3.27 2.16
CA ALA A 123 12.51 2.39 2.78
C ALA A 123 13.19 1.50 1.73
N GLU A 124 14.52 1.53 1.71
CA GLU A 124 15.35 0.70 0.85
C GLU A 124 15.61 -0.65 1.54
N ARG A 125 16.04 -1.67 0.77
CA ARG A 125 16.61 -2.87 1.41
C ARG A 125 17.92 -2.48 2.09
N ALA A 126 18.08 -2.89 3.34
CA ALA A 126 19.36 -2.72 4.03
C ALA A 126 20.45 -3.52 3.30
N SER A 127 21.69 -3.05 3.38
CA SER A 127 22.85 -3.76 2.82
C SER A 127 23.13 -5.07 3.55
N ASP A 128 22.75 -5.15 4.82
CA ASP A 128 22.66 -6.39 5.57
C ASP A 128 21.25 -6.96 5.41
N GLU A 129 21.12 -8.13 4.77
CA GLU A 129 19.82 -8.77 4.55
C GLU A 129 19.10 -9.13 5.85
N ALA A 130 19.83 -9.34 6.95
CA ALA A 130 19.24 -9.59 8.27
C ALA A 130 18.59 -8.34 8.88
N ALA A 131 19.00 -7.14 8.44
CA ALA A 131 18.46 -5.86 8.93
C ALA A 131 17.17 -5.42 8.20
N GLY A 132 16.76 -6.14 7.14
CA GLY A 132 15.49 -5.91 6.46
C GLY A 132 15.46 -4.61 5.62
N ARG A 133 14.82 -3.56 6.15
CA ARG A 133 14.54 -2.31 5.43
C ARG A 133 15.02 -1.09 6.24
N GLU A 134 15.60 -0.11 5.57
CA GLU A 134 16.11 1.11 6.22
C GLU A 134 15.77 2.38 5.44
N PHE A 135 15.64 3.49 6.17
CA PHE A 135 15.55 4.83 5.60
C PHE A 135 16.94 5.34 5.25
N ARG A 136 17.06 5.96 4.08
CA ARG A 136 18.32 6.50 3.55
C ARG A 136 18.11 7.92 3.05
N ARG A 137 19.14 8.49 2.42
CA ARG A 137 19.08 9.79 1.72
C ARG A 137 18.70 10.96 2.63
N GLY A 138 19.17 10.91 3.88
CA GLY A 138 18.89 11.95 4.87
C GLY A 138 17.46 11.91 5.41
N THR A 139 16.65 10.91 5.03
CA THR A 139 15.34 10.71 5.65
C THR A 139 15.53 10.27 7.09
N SER A 140 15.26 11.19 8.01
CA SER A 140 15.20 10.95 9.45
C SER A 140 13.82 11.38 9.94
N PHE A 141 13.19 10.51 10.72
CA PHE A 141 12.06 10.89 11.55
C PHE A 141 12.65 11.12 12.94
N ALA A 142 12.99 12.37 13.26
CA ALA A 142 13.64 12.68 14.52
C ALA A 142 12.74 12.27 15.69
N PRO A 143 13.26 11.60 16.73
CA PRO A 143 12.50 11.39 17.96
C PRO A 143 12.51 12.68 18.78
N GLU A 144 11.72 13.69 18.39
CA GLU A 144 11.61 14.91 19.21
C GLU A 144 10.32 14.92 20.04
N PHE A 145 10.44 15.43 21.27
CA PHE A 145 9.48 15.47 22.40
C PHE A 145 9.33 14.26 23.31
N ALA A 146 10.46 13.74 23.81
CA ALA A 146 10.51 13.05 25.11
C ALA A 146 11.00 14.03 26.18
N ALA A 147 10.21 15.06 26.52
CA ALA A 147 10.27 15.82 27.77
C ALA A 147 9.16 16.88 27.72
N GLY A 148 8.33 16.92 28.74
CA GLY A 148 7.06 17.62 28.71
C GLY A 148 7.10 19.13 28.85
N SER A 149 5.91 19.71 28.63
CA SER A 149 5.29 20.81 29.39
C SER A 149 3.86 20.94 28.90
#